data_AF-A0A520HIW4-F1
#
_entry.id   AF-A0A520HIW4-F1
#
_cell.length_a   1.000
_cell.length_b   1.000
_cell.length_c   1.000
_cell.angle_alpha   90.00
_cell.angle_beta   90.00
_cell.angle_gamma   90.00
#
_symmetry.space_group_name_H-M   'P 1'
#
loop_
_entity.id
_entity.type
_entity.pdbx_description
1 polymer ?
#
loop_
_entity_poly.entity_id
_entity_poly.type
_entity_poly.pdbx_seq_one_letter_code
_entity_poly.pdbx_strand_id
1 'polypeptide(L)' 'EFRERGIVASYREGMFLPASWLAVYYGQRIMPDRVNPLIADIPMATSGDHVARVAAACASAAKAMPLHEDYIARIKAAA' A
#
# COMPACT_ATOMS: atom_id res chain seq x y z
N GLU A 1 1.80 -17.32 9.36
CA GLU A 1 1.21 -16.21 10.13
C GLU A 1 0.26 -15.34 9.30
N PHE A 2 0.69 -14.80 8.15
CA PHE A 2 -0.15 -13.88 7.37
C PHE A 2 -1.50 -14.50 6.93
N ARG A 3 -1.50 -15.63 6.22
CA ARG A 3 -2.75 -16.32 5.82
C ARG A 3 -3.66 -16.61 7.00
N GLU A 4 -3.09 -16.91 8.16
CA GLU A 4 -3.88 -17.28 9.32
C GLU A 4 -4.48 -16.05 10.03
N ARG A 5 -3.74 -14.92 10.14
CA ARG A 5 -4.07 -13.81 11.06
C ARG A 5 -3.86 -12.40 10.54
N GLY A 6 -3.40 -12.26 9.30
CA GLY A 6 -3.01 -10.97 8.73
C GLY A 6 -1.73 -10.37 9.30
N ILE A 7 -0.91 -11.14 10.02
CA ILE A 7 0.35 -10.68 10.60
C ILE A 7 1.48 -10.86 9.59
N VAL A 8 2.17 -9.75 9.27
CA VAL A 8 3.43 -9.79 8.52
C VAL A 8 4.57 -9.94 9.52
N ALA A 9 5.35 -11.02 9.37
CA ALA A 9 6.48 -11.28 10.24
C ALA A 9 7.55 -10.18 10.07
N SER A 10 8.01 -9.63 11.19
CA SER A 10 9.13 -8.67 11.20
C SER A 10 10.44 -9.43 11.03
N TYR A 11 11.19 -9.11 9.98
CA TYR A 11 12.54 -9.66 9.77
C TYR A 11 13.57 -8.55 9.98
N ARG A 12 14.44 -8.73 10.99
CA ARG A 12 15.36 -7.68 11.47
C ARG A 12 16.39 -7.25 10.42
N GLU A 13 16.71 -8.14 9.49
CA GLU A 13 17.71 -7.96 8.42
C GLU A 13 17.06 -7.95 7.03
N GLY A 14 15.74 -7.76 6.96
CA GLY A 14 14.99 -7.92 5.73
C GLY A 14 15.07 -6.67 4.85
N MET A 15 15.47 -6.85 3.59
CA MET A 15 15.40 -5.78 2.58
C MET A 15 13.96 -5.40 2.21
N PHE A 16 12.98 -6.25 2.53
CA PHE A 16 11.56 -6.03 2.27
C PHE A 16 10.84 -5.49 3.51
N LEU A 17 10.31 -4.28 3.39
CA LEU A 17 9.46 -3.68 4.41
C LEU A 17 8.10 -4.40 4.48
N PRO A 18 7.37 -4.28 5.60
CA PRO A 18 6.05 -4.92 5.76
C PRO A 18 5.06 -4.59 4.63
N ALA A 19 5.06 -3.34 4.14
CA ALA A 19 4.20 -2.94 3.01
C ALA A 19 4.51 -3.72 1.72
N SER A 20 5.78 -4.02 1.47
CA SER A 20 6.18 -4.81 0.30
C SER A 20 5.68 -6.25 0.39
N TRP A 21 5.70 -6.85 1.58
CA TRP A 21 5.11 -8.16 1.82
C TRP A 21 3.59 -8.17 1.65
N LEU A 22 2.89 -7.13 2.12
CA LEU A 22 1.45 -6.99 1.88
C LEU A 22 1.14 -6.97 0.37
N ALA A 23 1.92 -6.23 -0.42
CA ALA A 23 1.75 -6.19 -1.87
C ALA A 23 1.96 -7.57 -2.51
N VAL A 24 2.95 -8.34 -2.06
CA VAL A 24 3.19 -9.71 -2.54
C VAL A 24 2.04 -10.65 -2.17
N TYR A 25 1.62 -10.67 -0.90
CA TYR A 25 0.54 -11.55 -0.45
C TYR A 25 -0.77 -11.28 -1.20
N TYR A 26 -1.20 -10.01 -1.25
CA TYR A 26 -2.43 -9.65 -1.94
C TYR A 26 -2.32 -9.80 -3.46
N GLY A 27 -1.16 -9.49 -4.06
CA GLY A 27 -0.91 -9.71 -5.49
C GLY A 27 -0.99 -11.19 -5.89
N GLN A 28 -0.67 -12.10 -4.98
CA GLN A 28 -0.79 -13.55 -5.16
C GLN A 28 -2.11 -14.14 -4.63
N ARG A 29 -3.08 -13.28 -4.27
CA ARG A 29 -4.39 -13.68 -3.71
C ARG A 29 -4.30 -14.50 -2.41
N ILE A 30 -3.24 -14.30 -1.64
CA ILE A 30 -3.14 -14.85 -0.29
C ILE A 30 -3.89 -13.89 0.63
N MET A 31 -5.09 -14.29 1.05
CA MET A 31 -5.94 -13.54 1.98
C MET A 31 -5.81 -14.09 3.40
N PRO A 32 -5.88 -13.24 4.44
CA PRO A 32 -5.96 -13.72 5.81
C PRO A 32 -7.35 -14.28 6.14
N ASP A 33 -7.40 -15.40 6.86
CA ASP A 33 -8.65 -16.05 7.30
C ASP A 33 -9.35 -15.27 8.43
N ARG A 34 -8.57 -14.48 9.19
CA ARG A 34 -9.08 -13.56 10.22
C ARG A 34 -8.24 -12.30 10.29
N VAL A 35 -8.89 -11.23 10.74
CA VAL A 35 -8.32 -9.89 10.97
C VAL A 35 -8.10 -9.63 12.46
N ASN A 36 -7.38 -8.56 12.79
CA ASN A 36 -7.13 -8.18 14.18
C ASN A 36 -8.45 -7.83 14.90
N PRO A 37 -8.82 -8.46 16.02
CA PRO A 37 -10.10 -8.21 16.70
C PRO A 37 -10.27 -6.77 17.18
N LEU A 38 -9.18 -6.00 17.35
CA LEU A 38 -9.25 -4.58 17.71
C LEU A 38 -9.95 -3.72 16.66
N ILE A 39 -10.15 -4.20 15.44
CA ILE A 39 -10.92 -3.46 14.42
C ILE A 39 -12.44 -3.61 14.57
N ALA A 40 -12.91 -4.50 15.45
CA ALA A 40 -14.33 -4.86 15.53
C ALA A 40 -15.25 -3.67 15.84
N ASP A 41 -14.75 -2.69 16.58
CA ASP A 41 -15.50 -1.51 16.99
C ASP A 41 -15.43 -0.35 15.97
N ILE A 42 -14.68 -0.51 14.88
CA ILE A 42 -14.57 0.52 13.84
C ILE A 42 -15.77 0.41 12.90
N PRO A 43 -16.60 1.46 12.76
CA PRO A 43 -17.72 1.44 11.82
C PRO A 43 -17.23 1.24 10.39
N MET A 44 -17.90 0.39 9.63
CA MET A 44 -17.51 0.10 8.23
C MET A 44 -17.48 1.35 7.36
N ALA A 45 -18.41 2.30 7.58
CA ALA A 45 -18.42 3.58 6.87
C ALA A 45 -17.13 4.38 7.13
N THR A 46 -16.70 4.47 8.40
CA THR A 46 -15.46 5.14 8.78
C THR A 46 -14.23 4.52 8.11
N SER A 47 -14.17 3.18 8.08
CA SER A 47 -13.09 2.46 7.40
C SER A 47 -13.10 2.71 5.88
N GLY A 48 -14.29 2.63 5.26
CA GLY A 48 -14.48 2.90 3.84
C GLY A 48 -14.08 4.32 3.44
N ASP A 49 -14.50 5.32 4.22
CA ASP A 49 -14.15 6.73 3.99
C ASP A 49 -12.65 6.98 4.12
N HIS A 50 -11.97 6.26 5.03
CA HIS A 50 -10.52 6.35 5.17
C HIS A 50 -9.82 5.80 3.93
N VAL A 51 -10.19 4.60 3.49
CA VAL A 51 -9.62 3.97 2.28
C VAL A 51 -9.87 4.84 1.04
N ALA A 52 -11.09 5.39 0.90
CA ALA A 52 -11.44 6.28 -0.20
C ALA A 52 -10.58 7.55 -0.24
N ARG A 53 -10.30 8.15 0.93
CA ARG A 53 -9.41 9.31 1.06
C ARG A 53 -7.98 8.99 0.62
N VAL A 54 -7.43 7.84 1.03
CA VAL A 54 -6.09 7.41 0.59
C VAL A 54 -6.05 7.20 -0.93
N ALA A 55 -7.06 6.53 -1.49
CA ALA A 55 -7.15 6.31 -2.94
C ALA A 55 -7.22 7.63 -3.72
N ALA A 56 -8.01 8.59 -3.26
CA ALA A 56 -8.12 9.91 -3.87
C ALA A 56 -6.80 10.69 -3.82
N ALA A 57 -6.07 10.62 -2.69
CA ALA A 57 -4.77 11.25 -2.55
C ALA A 57 -3.74 10.66 -3.52
N CYS A 58 -3.68 9.32 -3.64
CA CYS A 58 -2.81 8.66 -4.62
C CYS A 58 -3.15 9.07 -6.07
N ALA A 59 -4.43 9.08 -6.42
CA ALA A 59 -4.87 9.48 -7.76
C ALA A 59 -4.52 10.95 -8.07
N SER A 60 -4.74 11.85 -7.11
CA SER A 60 -4.39 13.26 -7.26
C SER A 60 -2.88 13.47 -7.43
N ALA A 61 -2.08 12.77 -6.63
CA ALA A 61 -0.62 12.83 -6.74
C ALA A 61 -0.15 12.32 -8.11
N ALA A 62 -0.63 11.15 -8.55
CA ALA A 62 -0.26 10.57 -9.83
C ALA A 62 -0.64 11.48 -11.01
N LYS A 63 -1.83 12.10 -10.98
CA LYS A 63 -2.28 13.04 -12.01
C LYS A 63 -1.43 14.31 -12.11
N ALA A 64 -0.82 14.73 -11.00
CA ALA A 64 0.03 15.91 -10.97
C ALA A 64 1.47 15.64 -11.43
N MET A 65 1.86 14.37 -11.61
CA MET A 65 3.20 14.00 -12.07
C MET A 65 3.34 14.17 -13.59
N PRO A 66 4.51 14.61 -14.08
CA PRO A 66 4.81 14.57 -15.52
C PRO A 66 4.91 13.12 -16.00
N LEU A 67 4.82 12.92 -17.32
CA LEU A 67 5.20 11.65 -17.90
C LEU A 67 6.69 11.37 -17.64
N HIS A 68 7.03 10.08 -17.59
CA HIS A 68 8.39 9.64 -17.30
C HIS A 68 9.40 10.20 -18.33
N GLU A 69 9.05 10.20 -19.61
CA GLU A 69 9.90 10.72 -20.69
C GLU A 69 10.14 12.22 -20.57
N ASP A 70 9.11 13.01 -20.24
CA ASP A 70 9.22 14.45 -20.03
C ASP A 70 10.17 14.78 -18.87
N TYR A 71 10.08 13.99 -17.79
CA TYR A 71 10.94 14.18 -16.62
C TYR A 71 12.40 13.85 -16.92
N ILE A 72 12.66 12.75 -17.66
CA ILE A 72 14.03 12.39 -18.10
C ILE A 72 14.62 13.49 -18.99
N ALA A 73 13.84 14.03 -19.93
CA ALA A 73 14.29 15.09 -20.82
C ALA A 73 14.71 16.35 -20.04
N ARG A 74 13.94 16.73 -19.01
CA ARG A 74 14.27 17.85 -18.12
C ARG A 74 15.57 17.64 -17.35
N ILE A 75 15.78 16.45 -16.78
CA ILE A 75 17.03 16.15 -16.05
C ILE A 75 18.24 16.24 -17.00
N LYS A 76 18.14 15.65 -18.18
CA LYS A 76 19.24 15.69 -19.17
C LYS A 76 19.57 17.10 -19.63
N ALA A 77 18.57 17.96 -19.79
CA ALA A 77 18.78 19.35 -20.17
C ALA A 77 19.41 20.21 -19.06
N ALA A 78 19.34 19.76 -17.80
CA ALA A 78 19.91 20.45 -16.64
C ALA A 78 21.32 19.95 -16.25
N ALA A 79 21.80 18.87 -16.88
CA ALA A 79 23.12 18.28 -16.68
C ALA A 79 24.12 18.81 -17.72
#